data_AF-A0A383F4P5-F1
#
_entry.id   AF-A0A383F4P5-F1
#
_cell.length_a   1.000
_cell.length_b   1.000
_cell.length_c   1.000
_cell.angle_alpha   90.00
_cell.angle_beta   90.00
_cell.angle_gamma   90.00
#
_symmetry.space_group_name_H-M   'P 1'
#
loop_
_entity.id
_entity.type
_entity.pdbx_description
1 polymer ?
#
loop_
_entity_poly.entity_id
_entity_poly.type
_entity_poly.pdbx_seq_one_letter_code
_entity_poly.pdbx_strand_id
1 'polypeptide(L)'
;MDIYDKLFKNYQNGEVFIIRRKEDYSEEFVKTLNPDIILFYGWSWIISETIVNTYKCIMLHPSKLPKYRGGSPIQNQIIDGEIESAVTLF
;
A
#
# COMPACT_ATOMS: atom_id res chain seq x y z
N MET A 1 -19.01 -6.25 -3.16
CA MET A 1 -18.46 -5.28 -2.19
C MET A 1 -16.98 -5.58 -2.03
N ASP A 2 -16.13 -4.61 -2.33
CA ASP A 2 -14.67 -4.73 -2.31
C ASP A 2 -14.19 -5.05 -0.89
N ILE A 3 -13.02 -5.70 -0.75
CA ILE A 3 -12.46 -6.09 0.54
C ILE A 3 -12.27 -4.86 1.46
N TYR A 4 -11.87 -3.74 0.87
CA TYR A 4 -11.69 -2.48 1.60
C TYR A 4 -13.01 -1.91 2.12
N ASP A 5 -14.08 -1.97 1.33
CA ASP A 5 -15.38 -1.47 1.80
C ASP A 5 -15.94 -2.34 2.94
N LYS A 6 -15.66 -3.65 2.92
CA LYS A 6 -16.01 -4.55 4.02
C LYS A 6 -15.23 -4.21 5.29
N LEU A 7 -13.92 -3.94 5.15
CA LEU A 7 -13.09 -3.51 6.27
C LEU A 7 -13.64 -2.22 6.89
N PHE A 8 -13.91 -1.21 6.06
CA PHE A 8 -14.47 0.07 6.52
C PHE A 8 -15.81 -0.12 7.25
N LYS A 9 -16.69 -0.99 6.75
CA LYS A 9 -17.98 -1.26 7.41
C LYS A 9 -17.87 -2.01 8.73
N ASN A 10 -16.92 -2.93 8.83
CA ASN A 10 -16.85 -3.88 9.95
C ASN A 10 -15.84 -3.46 11.03
N TYR A 11 -14.92 -2.54 10.73
CA TYR A 11 -13.96 -2.05 11.70
C TYR A 11 -14.62 -1.05 12.66
N GLN A 12 -14.69 -1.41 13.94
CA GLN A 12 -15.36 -0.61 14.97
C GLN A 12 -14.38 0.04 15.96
N ASN A 13 -13.09 -0.32 15.90
CA ASN A 13 -12.07 0.09 16.89
C ASN A 13 -11.20 1.24 16.37
N GLY A 14 -11.82 2.23 15.75
CA GLY A 14 -11.14 3.41 15.22
C GLY A 14 -11.65 3.82 13.85
N GLU A 15 -10.98 4.80 13.26
CA GLU A 15 -11.34 5.34 11.96
C GLU A 15 -10.48 4.74 10.86
N VAL A 16 -11.10 4.45 9.72
CA VAL A 16 -10.43 3.94 8.52
C VAL A 16 -10.76 4.87 7.37
N PHE A 17 -9.75 5.35 6.64
CA PHE A 17 -9.95 6.15 5.44
C PHE A 17 -9.36 5.41 4.24
N ILE A 18 -10.15 5.33 3.15
CA ILE A 18 -9.75 4.62 1.93
C ILE A 18 -9.51 5.66 0.83
N ILE A 19 -8.27 5.71 0.35
CA ILE A 19 -7.87 6.53 -0.79
C ILE A 19 -7.70 5.61 -2.00
N ARG A 20 -8.49 5.84 -3.06
CA ARG A 20 -8.50 4.98 -4.26
C ARG A 20 -7.77 5.60 -5.46
N ARG A 21 -7.70 6.92 -5.52
CA ARG A 21 -7.12 7.66 -6.64
C ARG A 21 -6.12 8.67 -6.14
N LYS A 22 -5.20 9.09 -7.02
CA LYS A 22 -4.19 10.09 -6.69
C LYS A 22 -4.81 11.43 -6.28
N GLU A 23 -5.92 11.79 -6.92
CA GLU A 23 -6.60 13.06 -6.69
C GLU A 23 -7.26 13.13 -5.31
N ASP A 24 -7.55 11.96 -4.71
CA ASP A 24 -8.10 11.85 -3.35
C ASP A 24 -6.98 11.89 -2.28
N TYR A 25 -5.71 11.87 -2.69
CA TYR A 25 -4.55 11.93 -1.80
C TYR A 25 -3.97 13.35 -1.72
N SER A 26 -3.75 13.83 -0.50
CA SER A 26 -2.86 14.96 -0.25
C SER A 26 -2.11 14.75 1.06
N GLU A 27 -0.88 15.27 1.13
CA GLU A 27 -0.11 15.22 2.37
C GLU A 27 -0.78 16.00 3.51
N GLU A 28 -1.50 17.07 3.18
CA GLU A 28 -2.23 17.87 4.16
C GLU A 28 -3.38 17.09 4.78
N PHE A 29 -4.10 16.30 3.97
CA PHE A 29 -5.10 15.37 4.47
C PHE A 29 -4.49 14.35 5.44
N VAL A 30 -3.36 13.74 5.07
CA VAL A 30 -2.68 12.76 5.95
C VAL A 30 -2.24 13.42 7.26
N LYS A 31 -1.70 14.64 7.23
CA LYS A 31 -1.30 15.39 8.43
C LYS A 31 -2.48 15.74 9.33
N THR A 32 -3.59 16.13 8.74
CA THR A 32 -4.82 16.46 9.48
C THR A 32 -5.44 15.21 10.11
N LEU A 33 -5.45 14.10 9.37
CA LEU A 33 -5.93 12.82 9.86
C LEU A 33 -5.03 12.25 10.98
N ASN A 34 -3.72 12.47 10.88
CA ASN A 34 -2.71 11.98 11.82
C ASN A 34 -2.83 10.46 12.12
N PRO A 35 -2.71 9.59 11.10
CA PRO A 35 -2.98 8.16 11.26
C PRO A 35 -1.88 7.43 12.04
N ASP A 36 -2.27 6.42 12.83
CA ASP A 36 -1.34 5.51 13.50
C ASP A 36 -0.57 4.62 12.51
N ILE A 37 -1.19 4.30 11.37
CA ILE A 37 -0.65 3.42 10.35
C ILE A 37 -1.19 3.79 8.97
N ILE A 38 -0.33 3.71 7.94
CA ILE A 38 -0.69 3.90 6.55
C ILE A 38 -0.37 2.61 5.77
N LEU A 39 -1.35 2.08 5.06
CA LEU A 39 -1.21 0.85 4.26
C LEU A 39 -1.21 1.20 2.77
N PHE A 40 -0.11 0.92 2.08
CA PHE A 40 0.01 1.13 0.64
C PHE A 40 -0.12 -0.19 -0.11
N TYR A 41 -1.32 -0.48 -0.61
CA TYR A 41 -1.62 -1.67 -1.39
C TYR A 41 -1.97 -1.30 -2.83
N GLY A 42 -1.11 -1.65 -3.78
CA GLY A 42 -1.30 -1.28 -5.20
C GLY A 42 -1.14 0.21 -5.49
N TRP A 43 -0.35 0.92 -4.67
CA TRP A 43 -0.08 2.34 -4.84
C TRP A 43 1.13 2.56 -5.77
N SER A 44 0.92 3.30 -6.86
CA SER A 44 1.94 3.48 -7.91
C SER A 44 2.62 4.85 -7.90
N TRP A 45 2.21 5.76 -7.02
CA TRP A 45 2.74 7.12 -6.97
C TRP A 45 3.81 7.27 -5.89
N ILE A 46 4.83 8.08 -6.16
CA ILE A 46 5.88 8.38 -5.19
C ILE A 46 5.26 9.04 -3.96
N ILE A 47 5.60 8.51 -2.80
CA ILE A 47 5.29 9.11 -1.49
C ILE A 47 6.52 9.89 -1.04
N SER A 48 6.31 11.09 -0.51
CA SER A 48 7.43 11.90 -0.04
C SER A 48 8.11 11.28 1.17
N GLU A 49 9.41 11.55 1.30
CA GLU A 49 10.20 11.15 2.48
C GLU A 49 9.60 11.71 3.77
N THR A 50 8.99 12.90 3.73
CA THR A 50 8.29 13.48 4.88
C THR A 50 7.21 12.54 5.40
N ILE A 51 6.36 12.01 4.53
CA ILE A 51 5.30 11.07 4.94
C ILE A 51 5.90 9.76 5.43
N VAL A 52 6.84 9.18 4.68
CA VAL A 52 7.47 7.89 5.02
C VAL A 52 8.23 7.93 6.35
N ASN A 53 8.90 9.04 6.65
CA ASN A 53 9.68 9.18 7.88
C ASN A 53 8.84 9.64 9.08
N THR A 54 7.67 10.24 8.86
CA THR A 54 6.80 10.74 9.94
C THR A 54 5.82 9.67 10.42
N TYR A 55 5.27 8.87 9.50
CA TYR A 55 4.22 7.91 9.82
C TYR A 55 4.71 6.47 9.67
N LYS A 56 4.04 5.55 10.38
CA LYS A 56 4.25 4.13 10.18
C LYS A 56 3.59 3.68 8.87
N CYS A 57 4.39 3.58 7.82
CA CYS A 57 3.97 3.11 6.51
C CYS A 57 4.26 1.61 6.37
N ILE A 58 3.29 0.84 5.89
CA ILE A 58 3.50 -0.55 5.47
C ILE A 58 3.08 -0.69 4.01
N MET A 59 3.95 -1.24 3.19
CA MET A 59 3.67 -1.51 1.78
C MET A 59 3.58 -3.01 1.50
N LEU A 60 2.66 -3.37 0.61
CA LEU A 60 2.58 -4.73 0.06
C LEU A 60 3.28 -4.77 -1.29
N HIS A 61 4.30 -5.61 -1.39
CA HIS A 61 4.99 -5.89 -2.64
C HIS A 61 4.79 -7.36 -3.04
N PRO A 62 4.23 -7.65 -4.23
CA PRO A 62 3.86 -9.00 -4.65
C PRO A 62 5.06 -9.76 -5.25
N SER A 63 6.16 -9.81 -4.50
CA SER A 63 7.27 -10.71 -4.77
C SER A 63 8.01 -11.08 -3.48
N LYS A 64 8.89 -12.08 -3.58
CA LYS A 64 9.83 -12.46 -2.53
C LYS A 64 11.01 -11.48 -2.51
N LEU A 65 10.87 -10.36 -1.80
CA LEU A 65 11.96 -9.38 -1.66
C LEU A 65 13.23 -10.07 -1.09
N PRO A 66 14.44 -9.67 -1.55
CA PRO A 66 14.74 -8.53 -2.41
C PRO A 66 14.58 -8.78 -3.93
N LYS A 67 14.08 -9.94 -4.37
CA LYS A 67 13.86 -10.22 -5.79
C LYS A 67 12.69 -9.39 -6.34
N TYR A 68 12.75 -9.05 -7.63
CA TYR A 68 11.70 -8.33 -8.35
C TYR A 68 11.27 -7.01 -7.70
N ARG A 69 12.23 -6.27 -7.12
CA ARG A 69 12.00 -4.87 -6.73
C ARG A 69 11.64 -4.02 -7.95
N GLY A 70 10.92 -2.94 -7.72
CA GLY A 70 10.51 -2.00 -8.78
C GLY A 70 9.14 -2.32 -9.37
N GLY A 71 8.87 -1.77 -10.54
CA GLY A 71 7.58 -1.85 -11.20
C GLY A 71 7.29 -3.23 -11.82
N SER A 72 6.00 -3.50 -12.03
CA SER A 72 5.48 -4.72 -12.69
C SER A 72 6.07 -6.04 -12.15
N PRO A 73 6.17 -6.24 -10.82
CA PRO A 73 6.82 -7.42 -10.23
C PRO A 73 6.15 -8.74 -10.61
N ILE A 74 4.83 -8.77 -10.78
CA ILE A 74 4.09 -9.97 -11.16
C ILE A 74 4.41 -10.34 -12.62
N GLN A 75 4.39 -9.36 -13.51
CA GLN A 75 4.68 -9.56 -14.94
C GLN A 75 6.12 -10.03 -15.13
N ASN A 76 7.08 -9.44 -14.42
CA ASN A 76 8.48 -9.85 -14.49
C ASN A 76 8.68 -11.30 -14.02
N GLN A 77 8.02 -11.72 -12.94
CA GLN A 77 8.05 -13.11 -12.48
C GLN A 77 7.48 -14.08 -13.53
N ILE A 78 6.38 -13.71 -14.21
CA ILE A 78 5.79 -14.53 -15.27
C ILE A 78 6.74 -14.65 -16.46
N ILE A 79 7.37 -13.54 -16.88
CA ILE A 79 8.34 -13.51 -17.98
C ILE A 79 9.54 -14.42 -17.68
N ASP A 80 10.00 -14.41 -16.43
CA ASP A 80 11.12 -15.24 -15.97
C ASP A 80 10.72 -16.70 -15.68
N GLY A 81 9.45 -17.06 -15.88
CA GLY A 81 8.94 -18.42 -15.69
C GLY A 81 8.86 -18.87 -14.24
N GLU A 82 8.77 -17.94 -13.29
CA GLU A 82 8.62 -18.25 -11.86
C GLU A 82 7.28 -18.94 -11.60
N ILE A 83 7.34 -20.13 -10.99
CA ILE A 83 6.16 -20.92 -10.61
C ILE A 83 5.82 -20.78 -9.12
N GLU A 84 6.74 -20.23 -8.32
CA GLU A 84 6.56 -19.95 -6.91
C GLU A 84 6.85 -18.48 -6.64
N SER A 85 5.95 -17.83 -5.91
CA SER A 85 6.08 -16.42 -5.54
C SER A 85 5.77 -16.22 -4.06
N ALA A 86 5.93 -15.00 -3.58
CA ALA A 86 5.55 -14.59 -2.24
C ALA A 86 5.02 -13.16 -2.25
N VAL A 87 4.37 -12.78 -1.16
CA VAL A 87 4.05 -11.39 -0.86
C VAL A 87 4.93 -10.94 0.29
N THR A 88 5.55 -9.77 0.16
CA THR A 88 6.33 -9.16 1.23
C THR A 88 5.60 -7.92 1.75
N LEU A 89 5.46 -7.83 3.07
CA LEU A 89 5.12 -6.60 3.78
C LEU A 89 6.40 -6.01 4.35
N PHE A 90 6.64 -4.72 4.13
CA PHE A 90 7.80 -4.00 4.66
C PHE A 90 7.43 -2.58 5.06
#